data_AF-A0A4Z0JMD0-F1
#
_entry.id   AF-A0A4Z0JMD0-F1
#
_cell.length_a   1.000
_cell.length_b   1.000
_cell.length_c   1.000
_cell.angle_alpha   90.00
_cell.angle_beta   90.00
_cell.angle_gamma   90.00
#
_symmetry.space_group_name_H-M   'P 1'
#
loop_
_entity.id
_entity.type
_entity.pdbx_description
1 polymer ?
#
loop_
_entity_poly.entity_id
_entity_poly.type
_entity_poly.pdbx_seq_one_letter_code
_entity_poly.pdbx_strand_id
1 'polypeptide(L)'
;MKQIDNSDLSTNIVEQVQKIEQANNKKISIYADYSDQDFLTLDQASHEIKGDEIKIIITNEKFRDFVLAHELYHIELELSDEPSISCAVTSGKPDYDGRILAIANSVFETLEHVSVLKSQQADGTYNDETKAEFLKGIDAALNPKVQLDLANMRFYRTLIMFDGIIFGEHAKDSEWKDEFPSSYKYASRLVKIAEANDLSDSFHFRRALVNALDTYNEVILENGYEGLGYHEFLNITPVLSKRQLRLELNQVYQVKHSAFKNRATGKDAFVLLGINDGQSVTTLDIDPNKVTPEFYKAFYQYKIEDVFKKEEVRFLTR
;
A
#
# COMPACT_ATOMS: atom_id res chain seq x y z
N MET A 1 -10.70 -15.27 -22.05
CA MET A 1 -9.27 -15.44 -21.75
C MET A 1 -8.47 -16.07 -22.90
N LYS A 2 -7.60 -15.27 -23.54
CA LYS A 2 -6.61 -15.69 -24.55
C LYS A 2 -5.21 -15.38 -24.03
N GLN A 3 -4.26 -16.32 -24.12
CA GLN A 3 -2.87 -16.03 -23.77
C GLN A 3 -2.25 -15.09 -24.83
N ILE A 4 -1.48 -14.10 -24.38
CA ILE A 4 -0.75 -13.18 -25.26
C ILE A 4 0.68 -13.70 -25.42
N ASP A 5 1.13 -13.80 -26.67
CA ASP A 5 2.51 -14.15 -27.00
C ASP A 5 3.41 -12.93 -26.92
N ASN A 6 4.68 -13.11 -26.55
CA ASN A 6 5.65 -12.01 -26.47
C ASN A 6 5.82 -11.26 -27.80
N SER A 7 5.54 -11.89 -28.95
CA SER A 7 5.57 -11.25 -30.27
C SER A 7 4.47 -10.20 -30.47
N ASP A 8 3.41 -10.26 -29.67
CA ASP A 8 2.25 -9.37 -29.75
C ASP A 8 2.38 -8.19 -28.75
N LEU A 9 3.47 -8.14 -27.98
CA LEU A 9 3.78 -7.11 -26.99
C LEU A 9 4.81 -6.11 -27.56
N SER A 10 4.77 -4.89 -27.03
CA SER A 10 5.80 -3.89 -27.33
C SER A 10 7.15 -4.27 -26.71
N THR A 11 8.24 -3.78 -27.32
CA THR A 11 9.61 -4.15 -26.95
C THR A 11 9.92 -3.88 -25.48
N ASN A 12 9.52 -2.72 -24.96
CA ASN A 12 9.73 -2.33 -23.57
C ASN A 12 9.02 -3.26 -22.58
N ILE A 13 7.80 -3.71 -22.89
CA ILE A 13 7.08 -4.71 -22.07
C ILE A 13 7.83 -6.04 -22.07
N VAL A 14 8.29 -6.50 -23.23
CA VAL A 14 9.05 -7.75 -23.34
C VAL A 14 10.35 -7.68 -22.53
N GLU A 15 11.05 -6.55 -22.58
CA GLU A 15 12.27 -6.31 -21.80
C GLU A 15 11.98 -6.30 -20.29
N GLN A 16 10.90 -5.67 -19.85
CA GLN A 16 10.48 -5.65 -18.45
C GLN A 16 10.11 -7.05 -17.94
N VAL A 17 9.34 -7.81 -18.72
CA VAL A 17 9.04 -9.23 -18.41
C VAL A 17 10.33 -10.02 -18.23
N GLN A 18 11.25 -9.95 -19.19
CA GLN A 18 12.52 -10.67 -19.12
C GLN A 18 13.35 -10.26 -17.90
N LYS A 19 13.38 -8.97 -17.56
CA LYS A 19 14.07 -8.47 -16.37
C LYS A 19 13.50 -9.08 -15.10
N ILE A 20 12.17 -9.09 -14.93
CA ILE A 20 11.51 -9.68 -13.76
C ILE A 20 11.80 -11.17 -13.67
N GLU A 21 11.62 -11.90 -14.78
CA GLU A 21 11.85 -13.35 -14.84
C GLU A 21 13.28 -13.72 -14.46
N GLN A 22 14.27 -13.01 -15.01
CA GLN A 22 15.70 -13.25 -14.76
C GLN A 22 16.11 -12.90 -13.34
N ALA A 23 15.66 -11.77 -12.81
CA ALA A 23 16.05 -11.30 -11.48
C ALA A 23 15.45 -12.15 -10.36
N ASN A 24 14.24 -12.68 -10.57
CA ASN A 24 13.47 -13.33 -9.51
C ASN A 24 13.32 -14.85 -9.69
N ASN A 25 13.89 -15.42 -10.77
CA ASN A 25 13.71 -16.83 -11.13
C ASN A 25 12.22 -17.22 -11.18
N LYS A 26 11.41 -16.37 -11.82
CA LYS A 26 9.97 -16.57 -12.02
C LYS A 26 9.65 -16.60 -13.52
N LYS A 27 8.48 -17.11 -13.87
CA LYS A 27 7.94 -17.12 -15.24
C LYS A 27 6.65 -16.31 -15.30
N ILE A 28 6.56 -15.38 -16.23
CA ILE A 28 5.37 -14.55 -16.44
C ILE A 28 4.52 -15.16 -17.57
N SER A 29 3.20 -15.16 -17.38
CA SER A 29 2.23 -15.52 -18.41
C SER A 29 1.11 -14.50 -18.43
N ILE A 30 0.91 -13.86 -19.58
CA ILE A 30 -0.02 -12.74 -19.76
C ILE A 30 -1.26 -13.23 -20.51
N TYR A 31 -2.44 -12.87 -20.00
CA TYR A 31 -3.73 -13.25 -20.56
C TYR A 31 -4.61 -12.02 -20.81
N ALA A 32 -5.23 -11.98 -21.98
CA ALA A 32 -6.28 -11.03 -22.33
C ALA A 32 -7.65 -11.57 -21.92
N ASP A 33 -8.38 -10.79 -21.14
CA ASP A 33 -9.82 -10.94 -20.89
C ASP A 33 -10.53 -9.62 -21.14
N TYR A 34 -10.39 -9.13 -22.39
CA TYR A 34 -10.87 -7.80 -22.77
C TYR A 34 -12.38 -7.66 -22.59
N SER A 35 -12.75 -6.50 -22.09
CA SER A 35 -14.13 -6.05 -21.97
C SER A 35 -14.22 -4.59 -22.42
N ASP A 36 -15.42 -4.15 -22.77
CA ASP A 36 -15.65 -2.73 -23.01
C ASP A 36 -15.38 -1.93 -21.72
N GLN A 37 -14.58 -0.87 -21.84
CA GLN A 37 -14.21 0.02 -20.74
C GLN A 37 -14.63 1.45 -21.10
N ASP A 38 -15.40 2.09 -20.22
CA ASP A 38 -15.81 3.49 -20.41
C ASP A 38 -14.66 4.48 -20.21
N PHE A 39 -13.71 4.13 -19.34
CA PHE A 39 -12.57 4.97 -18.94
C PHE A 39 -11.33 4.12 -18.74
N LEU A 40 -10.15 4.76 -18.78
CA LEU A 40 -8.90 4.16 -18.32
C LEU A 40 -8.81 4.26 -16.80
N THR A 41 -8.61 3.12 -16.12
CA THR A 41 -8.45 3.00 -14.67
C THR A 41 -7.33 2.02 -14.34
N LEU A 42 -6.79 2.06 -13.12
CA LEU A 42 -5.65 1.22 -12.73
C LEU A 42 -6.03 -0.23 -12.38
N ASP A 43 -7.32 -0.54 -12.19
CA ASP A 43 -7.85 -1.86 -11.87
C ASP A 43 -8.11 -2.75 -13.11
N GLN A 44 -7.60 -2.32 -14.27
CA GLN A 44 -7.77 -3.01 -15.57
C GLN A 44 -6.64 -3.99 -15.89
N ALA A 45 -5.72 -4.18 -14.94
CA ALA A 45 -4.77 -5.27 -14.89
C ALA A 45 -4.78 -5.87 -13.47
N SER A 46 -4.42 -7.14 -13.38
CA SER A 46 -4.24 -7.82 -12.09
C SER A 46 -3.26 -8.97 -12.26
N HIS A 47 -2.60 -9.35 -11.18
CA HIS A 47 -1.69 -10.46 -11.17
C HIS A 47 -1.90 -11.43 -10.00
N GLU A 48 -1.40 -12.64 -10.18
CA GLU A 48 -1.34 -13.67 -9.14
C GLU A 48 0.04 -14.34 -9.19
N ILE A 49 0.74 -14.37 -8.06
CA ILE A 49 2.01 -15.06 -7.90
C ILE A 49 1.76 -16.42 -7.22
N LYS A 50 2.11 -17.50 -7.91
CA LYS A 50 2.00 -18.88 -7.41
C LYS A 50 3.31 -19.63 -7.61
N GLY A 51 4.07 -19.78 -6.53
CA GLY A 51 5.39 -20.40 -6.60
C GLY A 51 6.30 -19.62 -7.56
N ASP A 52 6.73 -20.28 -8.62
CA ASP A 52 7.61 -19.71 -9.64
C ASP A 52 6.87 -19.11 -10.84
N GLU A 53 5.53 -19.07 -10.81
CA GLU A 53 4.71 -18.51 -11.89
C GLU A 53 4.03 -17.21 -11.46
N ILE A 54 4.02 -16.23 -12.36
CA ILE A 54 3.26 -14.99 -12.27
C ILE A 54 2.26 -14.96 -13.41
N LYS A 55 0.97 -14.97 -13.08
CA LYS A 55 -0.10 -14.85 -14.06
C LYS A 55 -0.62 -13.42 -14.05
N ILE A 56 -0.63 -12.76 -15.21
CA ILE A 56 -1.19 -11.41 -15.37
C ILE A 56 -2.45 -11.51 -16.25
N ILE A 57 -3.51 -10.81 -15.85
CA ILE A 57 -4.75 -10.68 -16.61
C ILE A 57 -4.98 -9.21 -16.90
N ILE A 58 -5.18 -8.87 -18.18
CA ILE A 58 -5.50 -7.52 -18.63
C ILE A 58 -6.90 -7.47 -19.26
N THR A 59 -7.62 -6.39 -19.01
CA THR A 59 -9.00 -6.19 -19.48
C THR A 59 -9.16 -5.00 -20.43
N ASN A 60 -8.18 -4.09 -20.49
CA ASN A 60 -8.19 -2.96 -21.43
C ASN A 60 -7.38 -3.27 -22.70
N GLU A 61 -8.06 -3.39 -23.84
CA GLU A 61 -7.40 -3.62 -25.13
C GLU A 61 -6.73 -2.34 -25.68
N LYS A 62 -7.42 -1.20 -25.59
CA LYS A 62 -6.99 0.06 -26.20
C LYS A 62 -5.70 0.60 -25.56
N PHE A 63 -5.63 0.56 -24.23
CA PHE A 63 -4.50 1.06 -23.44
C PHE A 63 -3.70 -0.09 -22.81
N ARG A 64 -3.68 -1.25 -23.48
CA ARG A 64 -3.02 -2.46 -23.01
C ARG A 64 -1.61 -2.23 -22.48
N ASP A 65 -0.78 -1.55 -23.28
CA ASP A 65 0.63 -1.39 -22.96
C ASP A 65 0.82 -0.55 -21.68
N PHE A 66 -0.02 0.46 -21.46
CA PHE A 66 -0.04 1.22 -20.21
C PHE A 66 -0.46 0.36 -19.02
N VAL A 67 -1.60 -0.33 -19.09
CA VAL A 67 -2.10 -1.12 -17.94
C VAL A 67 -1.19 -2.32 -17.63
N LEU A 68 -0.57 -2.91 -18.65
CA LEU A 68 0.37 -4.01 -18.47
C LEU A 68 1.70 -3.54 -17.88
N ALA A 69 2.26 -2.42 -18.37
CA ALA A 69 3.46 -1.83 -17.77
C ALA A 69 3.22 -1.45 -16.31
N HIS A 70 2.07 -0.83 -16.02
CA HIS A 70 1.66 -0.45 -14.66
C HIS A 70 1.73 -1.64 -13.71
N GLU A 71 1.08 -2.74 -14.09
CA GLU A 71 1.05 -3.97 -13.31
C GLU A 71 2.44 -4.61 -13.16
N LEU A 72 3.26 -4.60 -14.23
CA LEU A 72 4.62 -5.13 -14.17
C LEU A 72 5.52 -4.32 -13.24
N TYR A 73 5.33 -3.00 -13.14
CA TYR A 73 6.07 -2.18 -12.16
C TYR A 73 5.63 -2.48 -10.73
N HIS A 74 4.33 -2.71 -10.48
CA HIS A 74 3.86 -3.18 -9.19
C HIS A 74 4.44 -4.54 -8.82
N ILE A 75 4.50 -5.49 -9.76
CA ILE A 75 5.16 -6.78 -9.55
C ILE A 75 6.65 -6.60 -9.21
N GLU A 76 7.36 -5.68 -9.89
CA GLU A 76 8.75 -5.38 -9.55
C GLU A 76 8.90 -4.87 -8.12
N LEU A 77 8.00 -4.00 -7.68
CA LEU A 77 7.97 -3.47 -6.31
C LEU A 77 7.67 -4.57 -5.29
N GLU A 78 6.65 -5.40 -5.52
CA GLU A 78 6.27 -6.51 -4.63
C GLU A 78 7.40 -7.54 -4.45
N LEU A 79 8.13 -7.83 -5.53
CA LEU A 79 9.27 -8.75 -5.52
C LEU A 79 10.55 -8.12 -4.96
N SER A 80 10.56 -6.81 -4.74
CA SER A 80 11.71 -6.09 -4.20
C SER A 80 11.74 -6.04 -2.66
N ASP A 81 12.75 -5.35 -2.13
CA ASP A 81 12.88 -5.01 -0.72
C ASP A 81 12.02 -3.78 -0.35
N GLU A 82 10.78 -3.72 -0.81
CA GLU A 82 9.82 -2.68 -0.43
C GLU A 82 9.13 -3.04 0.90
N PRO A 83 8.86 -2.06 1.78
CA PRO A 83 8.07 -2.30 2.98
C PRO A 83 6.64 -2.71 2.60
N SER A 84 6.11 -3.79 3.17
CA SER A 84 4.70 -4.19 2.97
C SER A 84 3.83 -3.97 4.21
N ILE A 85 2.51 -3.95 3.98
CA ILE A 85 1.47 -4.01 5.01
C ILE A 85 1.06 -5.48 5.24
N SER A 86 0.90 -5.86 6.51
CA SER A 86 0.27 -7.12 6.90
C SER A 86 -0.67 -6.92 8.09
N CYS A 87 -1.57 -7.87 8.34
CA CYS A 87 -2.53 -7.78 9.43
C CYS A 87 -2.78 -9.15 10.06
N ALA A 88 -2.39 -9.28 11.34
CA ALA A 88 -2.60 -10.51 12.12
C ALA A 88 -3.59 -10.30 13.29
N VAL A 89 -4.27 -9.15 13.33
CA VAL A 89 -5.30 -8.83 14.32
C VAL A 89 -6.66 -8.60 13.65
N THR A 90 -7.73 -8.57 14.45
CA THR A 90 -9.10 -8.35 14.00
C THR A 90 -9.90 -7.59 15.05
N SER A 91 -10.84 -6.75 14.61
CA SER A 91 -11.86 -6.15 15.48
C SER A 91 -13.01 -7.12 15.81
N GLY A 92 -13.05 -8.29 15.17
CA GLY A 92 -14.20 -9.20 15.19
C GLY A 92 -15.35 -8.77 14.28
N LYS A 93 -15.20 -7.67 13.52
CA LYS A 93 -16.20 -7.17 12.57
C LYS A 93 -15.60 -7.14 11.16
N PRO A 94 -15.86 -8.15 10.30
CA PRO A 94 -15.23 -8.28 8.99
C PRO A 94 -15.36 -7.03 8.10
N ASP A 95 -16.51 -6.36 8.09
CA ASP A 95 -16.71 -5.15 7.29
C ASP A 95 -15.90 -3.95 7.79
N TYR A 96 -15.60 -3.89 9.09
CA TYR A 96 -14.74 -2.85 9.65
C TYR A 96 -13.28 -3.15 9.35
N ASP A 97 -12.84 -4.39 9.57
CA ASP A 97 -11.49 -4.86 9.22
C ASP A 97 -11.20 -4.63 7.72
N GLY A 98 -12.13 -5.02 6.85
CA GLY A 98 -12.00 -4.86 5.41
C GLY A 98 -11.91 -3.40 5.00
N ARG A 99 -12.63 -2.49 5.66
CA ARG A 99 -12.52 -1.05 5.41
C ARG A 99 -11.16 -0.49 5.83
N ILE A 100 -10.64 -0.88 6.98
CA ILE A 100 -9.30 -0.45 7.42
C ILE A 100 -8.25 -0.88 6.39
N LEU A 101 -8.30 -2.15 5.96
CA LEU A 101 -7.35 -2.68 4.99
C LEU A 101 -7.49 -2.03 3.61
N ALA A 102 -8.72 -1.86 3.11
CA ALA A 102 -8.94 -1.25 1.80
C ALA A 102 -8.41 0.20 1.74
N ILE A 103 -8.64 0.98 2.80
CA ILE A 103 -8.12 2.36 2.87
C ILE A 103 -6.60 2.34 2.98
N ALA A 104 -6.04 1.48 3.84
CA ALA A 104 -4.60 1.39 4.03
C ALA A 104 -3.87 0.99 2.75
N ASN A 105 -4.41 0.01 2.01
CA ASN A 105 -3.87 -0.41 0.72
C ASN A 105 -4.04 0.69 -0.34
N SER A 106 -5.17 1.42 -0.37
CA SER A 106 -5.32 2.55 -1.29
C SER A 106 -4.27 3.64 -1.05
N VAL A 107 -3.95 3.95 0.21
CA VAL A 107 -2.86 4.89 0.55
C VAL A 107 -1.50 4.33 0.15
N PHE A 108 -1.27 3.04 0.40
CA PHE A 108 -0.03 2.34 0.03
C PHE A 108 0.22 2.34 -1.48
N GLU A 109 -0.75 1.88 -2.26
CA GLU A 109 -0.67 1.81 -3.73
C GLU A 109 -0.46 3.19 -4.34
N THR A 110 -1.11 4.24 -3.80
CA THR A 110 -0.88 5.61 -4.29
C THR A 110 0.56 6.08 -4.05
N LEU A 111 1.23 5.62 -3.00
CA LEU A 111 2.66 5.92 -2.78
C LEU A 111 3.54 5.15 -3.76
N GLU A 112 3.24 3.88 -4.05
CA GLU A 112 3.91 3.11 -5.10
C GLU A 112 3.76 3.80 -6.47
N HIS A 113 2.57 4.35 -6.75
CA HIS A 113 2.28 5.02 -8.02
C HIS A 113 3.20 6.19 -8.33
N VAL A 114 3.83 6.83 -7.34
CA VAL A 114 4.86 7.85 -7.59
C VAL A 114 6.06 7.24 -8.34
N SER A 115 6.51 6.05 -7.92
CA SER A 115 7.61 5.33 -8.54
C SER A 115 7.18 4.67 -9.86
N VAL A 116 5.97 4.12 -9.91
CA VAL A 116 5.40 3.53 -11.14
C VAL A 116 5.26 4.59 -12.23
N LEU A 117 4.64 5.74 -11.93
CA LEU A 117 4.46 6.85 -12.87
C LEU A 117 5.80 7.30 -13.45
N LYS A 118 6.80 7.51 -12.60
CA LYS A 118 8.15 7.89 -13.04
C LYS A 118 8.76 6.87 -14.02
N SER A 119 8.51 5.59 -13.78
CA SER A 119 9.03 4.51 -14.63
C SER A 119 8.27 4.43 -15.97
N GLN A 120 6.95 4.58 -15.94
CA GLN A 120 6.11 4.63 -17.15
C GLN A 120 6.35 5.89 -18.00
N GLN A 121 6.69 7.00 -17.37
CA GLN A 121 7.14 8.21 -18.08
C GLN A 121 8.48 7.96 -18.79
N ALA A 122 9.39 7.23 -18.14
CA ALA A 122 10.72 6.95 -18.69
C ALA A 122 10.68 5.98 -19.88
N ASP A 123 9.79 5.00 -19.88
CA ASP A 123 9.62 4.04 -20.97
C ASP A 123 8.58 4.45 -22.03
N GLY A 124 7.85 5.54 -21.78
CA GLY A 124 6.86 6.12 -22.70
C GLY A 124 5.48 5.46 -22.67
N THR A 125 5.24 4.50 -21.77
CA THR A 125 3.90 3.89 -21.57
C THR A 125 2.92 4.85 -20.91
N TYR A 126 3.42 5.89 -20.23
CA TYR A 126 2.64 7.04 -19.80
C TYR A 126 2.93 8.28 -20.67
N ASN A 127 1.88 8.83 -21.28
CA ASN A 127 1.94 9.99 -22.17
C ASN A 127 0.66 10.86 -22.06
N ASP A 128 0.58 11.94 -22.85
CA ASP A 128 -0.56 12.87 -22.80
C ASP A 128 -1.92 12.21 -23.08
N GLU A 129 -1.97 11.18 -23.94
CA GLU A 129 -3.22 10.45 -24.23
C GLU A 129 -3.67 9.62 -23.03
N THR A 130 -2.76 8.81 -22.47
CA THR A 130 -3.08 7.98 -21.28
C THR A 130 -3.42 8.85 -20.08
N LYS A 131 -2.68 9.94 -19.86
CA LYS A 131 -2.97 10.94 -18.82
C LYS A 131 -4.37 11.52 -18.96
N ALA A 132 -4.72 11.98 -20.15
CA ALA A 132 -6.02 12.59 -20.40
C ALA A 132 -7.16 11.58 -20.21
N GLU A 133 -7.00 10.34 -20.65
CA GLU A 133 -8.02 9.31 -20.48
C GLU A 133 -8.15 8.86 -19.02
N PHE A 134 -7.04 8.72 -18.30
CA PHE A 134 -7.04 8.39 -16.88
C PHE A 134 -7.74 9.46 -16.05
N LEU A 135 -7.45 10.74 -16.32
CA LEU A 135 -8.11 11.84 -15.62
C LEU A 135 -9.63 11.88 -15.84
N LYS A 136 -10.15 11.42 -16.99
CA LYS A 136 -11.60 11.25 -17.17
C LYS A 136 -12.17 10.18 -16.24
N GLY A 137 -11.43 9.08 -16.06
CA GLY A 137 -11.78 8.03 -15.09
C GLY A 137 -11.83 8.57 -13.66
N ILE A 138 -10.85 9.39 -13.28
CA ILE A 138 -10.84 10.10 -11.99
C ILE A 138 -12.04 11.04 -11.86
N ASP A 139 -12.30 11.91 -12.83
CA ASP A 139 -13.43 12.86 -12.79
C ASP A 139 -14.78 12.13 -12.68
N ALA A 140 -14.92 10.98 -13.36
CA ALA A 140 -16.08 10.11 -13.23
C ALA A 140 -16.18 9.47 -11.83
N ALA A 141 -15.06 8.99 -11.28
CA ALA A 141 -15.01 8.40 -9.94
C ALA A 141 -15.32 9.43 -8.84
N LEU A 142 -14.95 10.70 -9.00
CA LEU A 142 -15.29 11.79 -8.08
C LEU A 142 -16.78 12.12 -8.07
N ASN A 143 -17.52 11.71 -9.10
CA ASN A 143 -18.96 11.94 -9.27
C ASN A 143 -19.73 10.61 -9.40
N PRO A 144 -19.68 9.75 -8.36
CA PRO A 144 -20.27 8.43 -8.44
C PRO A 144 -21.80 8.52 -8.59
N LYS A 145 -22.38 7.68 -9.43
CA LYS A 145 -23.83 7.61 -9.69
C LYS A 145 -24.62 6.89 -8.57
N VAL A 146 -24.05 6.83 -7.36
CA VAL A 146 -24.67 6.24 -6.17
C VAL A 146 -24.87 7.30 -5.10
N GLN A 147 -25.89 7.13 -4.27
CA GLN A 147 -26.07 8.01 -3.12
C GLN A 147 -25.16 7.55 -1.98
N LEU A 148 -24.10 8.33 -1.76
CA LEU A 148 -23.30 8.30 -0.55
C LEU A 148 -23.61 9.58 0.24
N ASP A 149 -23.64 9.50 1.57
CA ASP A 149 -23.75 10.71 2.37
C ASP A 149 -22.51 11.60 2.19
N LEU A 150 -22.70 12.90 2.40
CA LEU A 150 -21.67 13.91 2.14
C LEU A 150 -20.36 13.67 2.91
N ALA A 151 -20.42 13.04 4.08
CA ALA A 151 -19.23 12.79 4.88
C ALA A 151 -18.44 11.58 4.35
N ASN A 152 -19.12 10.48 4.00
CA ASN A 152 -18.46 9.35 3.34
C ASN A 152 -17.92 9.73 1.95
N MET A 153 -18.63 10.59 1.21
CA MET A 153 -18.14 11.15 -0.05
C MET A 153 -16.83 11.93 0.11
N ARG A 154 -16.66 12.64 1.23
CA ARG A 154 -15.44 13.41 1.49
C ARG A 154 -14.22 12.50 1.58
N PHE A 155 -14.30 11.45 2.39
CA PHE A 155 -13.20 10.49 2.61
C PHE A 155 -12.86 9.70 1.36
N TYR A 156 -13.88 9.26 0.63
CA TYR A 156 -13.71 8.56 -0.64
C TYR A 156 -13.03 9.46 -1.69
N ARG A 157 -13.55 10.67 -1.91
CA ARG A 157 -12.94 11.62 -2.87
C ARG A 157 -11.51 12.00 -2.49
N THR A 158 -11.17 12.05 -1.20
CA THR A 158 -9.80 12.33 -0.77
C THR A 158 -8.81 11.28 -1.28
N LEU A 159 -9.16 10.00 -1.25
CA LEU A 159 -8.29 8.93 -1.78
C LEU A 159 -8.20 8.98 -3.31
N ILE A 160 -9.34 9.14 -3.99
CA ILE A 160 -9.39 9.26 -5.46
C ILE A 160 -8.59 10.47 -5.94
N MET A 161 -8.71 11.62 -5.27
CA MET A 161 -7.92 12.81 -5.59
C MET A 161 -6.45 12.64 -5.25
N PHE A 162 -6.09 11.90 -4.21
CA PHE A 162 -4.69 11.68 -3.89
C PHE A 162 -3.99 11.02 -5.08
N ASP A 163 -4.55 9.92 -5.59
CA ASP A 163 -4.02 9.23 -6.77
C ASP A 163 -4.14 10.07 -8.05
N GLY A 164 -5.29 10.72 -8.24
CA GLY A 164 -5.55 11.60 -9.38
C GLY A 164 -4.60 12.80 -9.46
N ILE A 165 -4.14 13.36 -8.34
CA ILE A 165 -3.16 14.45 -8.34
C ILE A 165 -1.77 13.93 -8.74
N ILE A 166 -1.36 12.75 -8.24
CA ILE A 166 -0.07 12.13 -8.58
C ILE A 166 0.00 11.85 -10.09
N PHE A 167 -0.94 11.07 -10.64
CA PHE A 167 -0.99 10.80 -12.08
C PHE A 167 -1.24 12.06 -12.90
N GLY A 168 -2.17 12.91 -12.45
CA GLY A 168 -2.49 14.15 -13.12
C GLY A 168 -1.36 15.17 -13.14
N GLU A 169 -0.31 14.98 -12.33
CA GLU A 169 0.76 15.95 -12.09
C GLU A 169 0.17 17.35 -11.87
N HIS A 170 -0.81 17.44 -10.96
CA HIS A 170 -1.53 18.66 -10.61
C HIS A 170 -2.36 19.33 -11.72
N ALA A 171 -2.61 18.67 -12.86
CA ALA A 171 -3.32 19.26 -14.00
C ALA A 171 -4.76 19.73 -13.69
N LYS A 172 -5.41 19.14 -12.67
CA LYS A 172 -6.81 19.41 -12.28
C LYS A 172 -6.96 20.14 -10.95
N ASP A 173 -5.86 20.57 -10.33
CA ASP A 173 -5.85 21.13 -8.97
C ASP A 173 -6.81 22.29 -8.78
N SER A 174 -6.82 23.25 -9.71
CA SER A 174 -7.71 24.42 -9.61
C SER A 174 -9.18 24.02 -9.68
N GLU A 175 -9.53 23.10 -10.58
CA GLU A 175 -10.90 22.61 -10.78
C GLU A 175 -11.38 21.86 -9.55
N TRP A 176 -10.59 20.89 -9.07
CA TRP A 176 -10.93 20.09 -7.89
C TRP A 176 -10.94 20.89 -6.58
N LYS A 177 -10.12 21.93 -6.48
CA LYS A 177 -10.15 22.86 -5.35
C LYS A 177 -11.45 23.65 -5.30
N ASP A 178 -11.96 24.08 -6.46
CA ASP A 178 -13.20 24.85 -6.54
C ASP A 178 -14.43 23.96 -6.35
N GLU A 179 -14.45 22.78 -6.97
CA GLU A 179 -15.60 21.86 -6.93
C GLU A 179 -15.67 21.04 -5.62
N PHE A 180 -14.53 20.62 -5.09
CA PHE A 180 -14.43 19.73 -3.92
C PHE A 180 -13.44 20.25 -2.86
N PRO A 181 -13.61 21.50 -2.36
CA PRO A 181 -12.59 22.19 -1.56
C PRO A 181 -12.16 21.42 -0.31
N SER A 182 -13.08 20.72 0.34
CA SER A 182 -12.77 19.91 1.51
C SER A 182 -11.93 18.68 1.17
N SER A 183 -12.33 17.89 0.17
CA SER A 183 -11.61 16.68 -0.21
C SER A 183 -10.25 17.00 -0.80
N TYR A 184 -10.18 18.06 -1.63
CA TYR A 184 -8.94 18.56 -2.20
C TYR A 184 -7.95 18.99 -1.11
N LYS A 185 -8.39 19.78 -0.12
CA LYS A 185 -7.55 20.18 1.03
C LYS A 185 -6.89 18.96 1.69
N TYR A 186 -7.64 17.88 1.87
CA TYR A 186 -7.14 16.65 2.49
C TYR A 186 -6.22 15.85 1.57
N ALA A 187 -6.59 15.68 0.30
CA ALA A 187 -5.76 15.02 -0.69
C ALA A 187 -4.41 15.73 -0.84
N SER A 188 -4.40 17.07 -0.91
CA SER A 188 -3.17 17.87 -0.97
C SER A 188 -2.25 17.68 0.26
N ARG A 189 -2.77 17.27 1.42
CA ARG A 189 -1.90 16.92 2.58
C ARG A 189 -1.16 15.61 2.34
N LEU A 190 -1.83 14.62 1.76
CA LEU A 190 -1.24 13.32 1.41
C LEU A 190 -0.25 13.46 0.26
N VAL A 191 -0.59 14.22 -0.79
CA VAL A 191 0.30 14.53 -1.92
C VAL A 191 1.61 15.14 -1.43
N LYS A 192 1.54 16.14 -0.52
CA LYS A 192 2.76 16.74 0.06
C LYS A 192 3.66 15.74 0.78
N ILE A 193 3.11 14.69 1.37
CA ILE A 193 3.90 13.63 2.01
C ILE A 193 4.58 12.80 0.92
N ALA A 194 3.84 12.40 -0.12
CA ALA A 194 4.37 11.64 -1.23
C ALA A 194 5.52 12.38 -1.94
N GLU A 195 5.31 13.64 -2.31
CA GLU A 195 6.27 14.44 -3.08
C GLU A 195 7.48 14.92 -2.27
N ALA A 196 7.37 15.02 -0.94
CA ALA A 196 8.47 15.46 -0.09
C ALA A 196 9.48 14.36 0.25
N ASN A 197 9.22 13.10 -0.15
CA ASN A 197 10.07 11.97 0.15
C ASN A 197 10.58 11.31 -1.13
N ASP A 198 11.80 10.76 -1.06
CA ASP A 198 12.30 9.85 -2.10
C ASP A 198 11.73 8.46 -1.85
N LEU A 199 10.64 8.12 -2.54
CA LEU A 199 9.94 6.86 -2.36
C LEU A 199 10.65 5.66 -2.99
N SER A 200 11.82 5.85 -3.60
CA SER A 200 12.65 4.74 -4.10
C SER A 200 13.49 4.05 -3.01
N ASP A 201 13.62 4.66 -1.83
CA ASP A 201 14.31 4.08 -0.68
C ASP A 201 13.31 3.53 0.34
N SER A 202 13.50 2.28 0.77
CA SER A 202 12.57 1.59 1.67
C SER A 202 12.36 2.32 2.99
N PHE A 203 13.38 3.01 3.53
CA PHE A 203 13.24 3.76 4.78
C PHE A 203 12.34 4.99 4.60
N HIS A 204 12.56 5.77 3.53
CA HIS A 204 11.72 6.92 3.21
C HIS A 204 10.30 6.50 2.82
N PHE A 205 10.15 5.43 2.02
CA PHE A 205 8.85 4.87 1.68
C PHE A 205 8.05 4.49 2.92
N ARG A 206 8.64 3.67 3.82
CA ARG A 206 8.00 3.27 5.08
C ARG A 206 7.55 4.48 5.89
N ARG A 207 8.41 5.51 5.97
CA ARG A 207 8.10 6.74 6.72
C ARG A 207 6.95 7.51 6.08
N ALA A 208 6.94 7.64 4.76
CA ALA A 208 5.86 8.29 4.02
C ALA A 208 4.53 7.56 4.24
N LEU A 209 4.53 6.22 4.20
CA LEU A 209 3.37 5.39 4.46
C LEU A 209 2.77 5.63 5.84
N VAL A 210 3.57 5.54 6.91
CA VAL A 210 3.09 5.78 8.28
C VAL A 210 2.50 7.19 8.41
N ASN A 211 3.21 8.21 7.91
CA ASN A 211 2.73 9.59 7.97
C ASN A 211 1.45 9.83 7.14
N ALA A 212 1.30 9.16 6.00
CA ALA A 212 0.12 9.25 5.16
C ALA A 212 -1.10 8.60 5.82
N LEU A 213 -0.91 7.43 6.45
CA LEU A 213 -1.95 6.76 7.24
C LEU A 213 -2.37 7.62 8.44
N ASP A 214 -1.42 8.21 9.16
CA ASP A 214 -1.70 9.13 10.27
C ASP A 214 -2.46 10.36 9.78
N THR A 215 -2.01 10.96 8.68
CA THR A 215 -2.68 12.11 8.06
C THR A 215 -4.09 11.78 7.65
N TYR A 216 -4.34 10.62 7.04
CA TYR A 216 -5.69 10.19 6.68
C TYR A 216 -6.55 9.94 7.93
N ASN A 217 -5.98 9.32 8.97
CA ASN A 217 -6.68 9.13 10.24
C ASN A 217 -7.02 10.48 10.92
N GLU A 218 -6.17 11.49 10.83
CA GLU A 218 -6.48 12.85 11.27
C GLU A 218 -7.65 13.45 10.49
N VAL A 219 -7.77 13.19 9.17
CA VAL A 219 -8.95 13.61 8.39
C VAL A 219 -10.22 13.00 8.98
N ILE A 220 -10.20 11.73 9.37
CA ILE A 220 -11.34 11.05 10.00
C ILE A 220 -11.70 11.72 11.34
N LEU A 221 -10.70 11.94 12.20
CA LEU A 221 -10.87 12.55 13.52
C LEU A 221 -11.36 14.01 13.45
N GLU A 222 -10.79 14.84 12.57
CA GLU A 222 -11.19 16.24 12.36
C GLU A 222 -12.67 16.36 11.93
N ASN A 223 -13.22 15.30 11.34
CA ASN A 223 -14.60 15.24 10.88
C ASN A 223 -15.54 14.53 11.87
N GLY A 224 -15.08 14.27 13.11
CA GLY A 224 -15.90 13.79 14.23
C GLY A 224 -16.12 12.28 14.27
N TYR A 225 -15.34 11.50 13.52
CA TYR A 225 -15.41 10.04 13.51
C TYR A 225 -14.34 9.43 14.43
N GLU A 226 -14.56 8.17 14.82
CA GLU A 226 -13.54 7.39 15.52
C GLU A 226 -12.42 7.00 14.55
N GLY A 227 -11.17 7.08 15.01
CA GLY A 227 -10.01 6.71 14.22
C GLY A 227 -10.00 5.22 13.85
N LEU A 228 -9.20 4.88 12.84
CA LEU A 228 -9.11 3.52 12.30
C LEU A 228 -8.06 2.63 12.98
N GLY A 229 -7.29 3.19 13.91
CA GLY A 229 -6.37 2.43 14.76
C GLY A 229 -5.19 1.79 14.00
N TYR A 230 -4.75 2.41 12.90
CA TYR A 230 -3.71 1.86 12.00
C TYR A 230 -2.43 1.41 12.70
N HIS A 231 -1.98 2.14 13.73
CA HIS A 231 -0.78 1.80 14.47
C HIS A 231 -0.81 0.43 15.14
N GLU A 232 -1.98 -0.06 15.55
CA GLU A 232 -2.12 -1.39 16.15
C GLU A 232 -2.68 -2.42 15.18
N PHE A 233 -3.56 -1.99 14.27
CA PHE A 233 -4.25 -2.88 13.36
C PHE A 233 -3.35 -3.40 12.23
N LEU A 234 -2.43 -2.56 11.76
CA LEU A 234 -1.53 -2.85 10.66
C LEU A 234 -0.12 -3.12 11.18
N ASN A 235 0.51 -4.19 10.67
CA ASN A 235 1.93 -4.40 10.81
C ASN A 235 2.61 -3.87 9.55
N ILE A 236 3.49 -2.88 9.71
CA ILE A 236 4.27 -2.31 8.61
C ILE A 236 5.70 -2.78 8.73
N THR A 237 6.24 -3.35 7.64
CA THR A 237 7.60 -3.90 7.58
C THR A 237 8.62 -2.89 8.14
N PRO A 238 9.39 -3.24 9.18
CA PRO A 238 10.39 -2.35 9.75
C PRO A 238 11.64 -2.26 8.87
N VAL A 239 12.21 -1.06 8.80
CA VAL A 239 13.50 -0.80 8.13
C VAL A 239 14.53 -0.41 9.20
N LEU A 240 15.50 -1.29 9.42
CA LEU A 240 16.42 -1.22 10.57
C LEU A 240 17.88 -1.16 10.11
N SER A 241 18.71 -0.47 10.88
CA SER A 241 20.17 -0.61 10.73
C SER A 241 20.67 -1.90 11.37
N LYS A 242 21.81 -2.42 10.89
CA LYS A 242 22.51 -3.56 11.54
C LYS A 242 22.82 -3.31 13.02
N ARG A 243 22.97 -2.04 13.43
CA ARG A 243 23.16 -1.68 14.84
C ARG A 243 21.88 -1.93 15.64
N GLN A 244 20.72 -1.52 15.11
CA GLN A 244 19.44 -1.68 15.79
C GLN A 244 19.12 -3.15 16.04
N LEU A 245 19.37 -4.05 15.08
CA LEU A 245 19.12 -5.50 15.26
C LEU A 245 19.82 -6.12 16.49
N ARG A 246 20.96 -5.54 16.90
CA ARG A 246 21.73 -6.01 18.06
C ARG A 246 21.31 -5.40 19.40
N LEU A 247 20.43 -4.40 19.39
CA LEU A 247 19.91 -3.76 20.59
C LEU A 247 18.88 -4.66 21.28
N GLU A 248 18.65 -4.37 22.56
CA GLU A 248 17.54 -4.95 23.32
C GLU A 248 16.22 -4.37 22.83
N LEU A 249 15.15 -5.16 22.96
CA LEU A 249 13.82 -4.82 22.47
C LEU A 249 13.33 -3.48 23.01
N ASN A 250 13.47 -3.23 24.31
CA ASN A 250 13.04 -1.99 24.98
C ASN A 250 13.76 -0.71 24.50
N GLN A 251 14.84 -0.83 23.73
CA GLN A 251 15.57 0.32 23.20
C GLN A 251 14.94 0.85 21.90
N VAL A 252 14.13 0.04 21.23
CA VAL A 252 13.56 0.36 19.90
C VAL A 252 12.06 0.10 19.83
N TYR A 253 11.55 -0.84 20.62
CA TYR A 253 10.19 -1.33 20.58
C TYR A 253 9.54 -1.41 21.95
N GLN A 254 8.21 -1.29 21.96
CA GLN A 254 7.37 -1.52 23.12
C GLN A 254 6.30 -2.56 22.79
N VAL A 255 5.99 -3.42 23.77
CA VAL A 255 4.88 -4.37 23.68
C VAL A 255 3.62 -3.70 24.21
N LYS A 256 2.56 -3.75 23.43
CA LYS A 256 1.24 -3.24 23.81
C LYS A 256 0.21 -4.38 23.76
N HIS A 257 -0.64 -4.44 24.79
CA HIS A 257 -1.88 -5.21 24.73
C HIS A 257 -2.84 -4.49 23.80
N SER A 258 -3.18 -5.12 22.68
CA SER A 258 -3.93 -4.46 21.62
C SER A 258 -5.42 -4.37 21.95
N ALA A 259 -6.07 -3.30 21.47
CA ALA A 259 -7.52 -3.23 21.45
C ALA A 259 -8.16 -4.31 20.53
N PHE A 260 -7.39 -4.87 19.61
CA PHE A 260 -7.81 -5.92 18.68
C PHE A 260 -7.49 -7.34 19.20
N LYS A 261 -8.14 -8.34 18.62
CA LYS A 261 -7.88 -9.76 18.92
C LYS A 261 -6.94 -10.36 17.90
N ASN A 262 -6.17 -11.36 18.30
CA ASN A 262 -5.32 -12.12 17.38
C ASN A 262 -6.24 -12.90 16.41
N ARG A 263 -6.05 -12.72 15.11
CA ARG A 263 -6.92 -13.29 14.07
C ARG A 263 -6.86 -14.82 14.04
N ALA A 264 -5.70 -15.42 14.29
CA ALA A 264 -5.52 -16.86 14.26
C ALA A 264 -6.13 -17.57 15.48
N THR A 265 -6.08 -16.94 16.66
CA THR A 265 -6.49 -17.59 17.92
C THR A 265 -7.79 -17.08 18.50
N GLY A 266 -8.27 -15.91 18.07
CA GLY A 266 -9.42 -15.21 18.65
C GLY A 266 -9.19 -14.64 20.06
N LYS A 267 -7.97 -14.77 20.60
CA LYS A 267 -7.59 -14.29 21.94
C LYS A 267 -7.06 -12.87 21.91
N ASP A 268 -6.79 -12.31 23.08
CA ASP A 268 -6.10 -11.03 23.22
C ASP A 268 -4.80 -11.01 22.43
N ALA A 269 -4.58 -9.97 21.63
CA ALA A 269 -3.36 -9.77 20.88
C ALA A 269 -2.37 -8.90 21.64
N PHE A 270 -1.09 -9.18 21.43
CA PHE A 270 0.01 -8.30 21.79
C PHE A 270 0.69 -7.85 20.51
N VAL A 271 0.93 -6.54 20.38
CA VAL A 271 1.60 -5.96 19.22
C VAL A 271 2.92 -5.34 19.64
N LEU A 272 3.90 -5.43 18.74
CA LEU A 272 5.22 -4.83 18.93
C LEU A 272 5.26 -3.50 18.18
N LEU A 273 5.27 -2.39 18.92
CA LEU A 273 5.22 -1.04 18.37
C LEU A 273 6.60 -0.40 18.38
N GLY A 274 6.97 0.29 17.29
CA GLY A 274 8.15 1.15 17.28
C GLY A 274 8.01 2.27 18.32
N ILE A 275 9.06 2.50 19.13
CA ILE A 275 9.03 3.61 20.12
C ILE A 275 9.01 4.97 19.41
N ASN A 276 9.66 5.09 18.24
CA ASN A 276 9.83 6.36 17.54
C ASN A 276 8.57 6.84 16.80
N ASP A 277 7.76 5.92 16.27
CA ASP A 277 6.62 6.22 15.41
C ASP A 277 5.32 5.57 15.86
N GLY A 278 5.34 4.75 16.93
CA GLY A 278 4.16 4.09 17.47
C GLY A 278 3.59 2.98 16.59
N GLN A 279 4.17 2.72 15.41
CA GLN A 279 3.61 1.79 14.44
C GLN A 279 3.95 0.34 14.77
N SER A 280 2.95 -0.55 14.70
CA SER A 280 3.16 -1.98 14.85
C SER A 280 3.99 -2.54 13.70
N VAL A 281 4.92 -3.43 14.04
CA VAL A 281 5.76 -4.16 13.08
C VAL A 281 5.45 -5.65 13.07
N THR A 282 4.85 -6.16 14.14
CA THR A 282 4.37 -7.55 14.21
C THR A 282 3.35 -7.73 15.34
N THR A 283 2.54 -8.78 15.23
CA THR A 283 1.72 -9.31 16.31
C THR A 283 2.46 -10.47 16.94
N LEU A 284 2.64 -10.43 18.26
CA LEU A 284 3.42 -11.41 19.01
C LEU A 284 2.56 -12.64 19.37
N ASP A 285 3.12 -13.83 19.21
CA ASP A 285 2.50 -15.07 19.69
C ASP A 285 2.82 -15.28 21.18
N ILE A 286 2.09 -14.55 22.02
CA ILE A 286 2.20 -14.61 23.48
C ILE A 286 0.89 -15.15 24.04
N ASP A 287 0.97 -16.23 24.83
CA ASP A 287 -0.18 -16.72 25.59
C ASP A 287 -0.58 -15.69 26.66
N PRO A 288 -1.77 -15.05 26.55
CA PRO A 288 -2.16 -13.98 27.46
C PRO A 288 -2.18 -14.41 28.94
N ASN A 289 -2.36 -15.70 29.21
CA ASN A 289 -2.39 -16.24 30.57
C ASN A 289 -1.00 -16.33 31.23
N LYS A 290 0.07 -16.18 30.45
CA LYS A 290 1.47 -16.29 30.90
C LYS A 290 2.17 -14.94 31.02
N VAL A 291 1.43 -13.85 30.78
CA VAL A 291 1.97 -12.50 30.76
C VAL A 291 2.00 -11.92 32.18
N THR A 292 3.14 -12.04 32.84
CA THR A 292 3.42 -11.43 34.16
C THR A 292 4.39 -10.24 34.04
N PRO A 293 4.52 -9.38 35.06
CA PRO A 293 5.55 -8.33 35.07
C PRO A 293 6.97 -8.86 34.85
N GLU A 294 7.29 -10.04 35.39
CA GLU A 294 8.58 -10.72 35.22
C GLU A 294 8.77 -11.20 33.78
N PHE A 295 7.71 -11.70 33.14
CA PHE A 295 7.73 -12.05 31.73
C PHE A 295 8.09 -10.83 30.87
N TYR A 296 7.43 -9.68 31.07
CA TYR A 296 7.76 -8.46 30.33
C TYR A 296 9.20 -8.02 30.58
N LYS A 297 9.64 -8.01 31.84
CA LYS A 297 11.01 -7.63 32.19
C LYS A 297 12.05 -8.50 31.48
N ALA A 298 11.81 -9.81 31.37
CA ALA A 298 12.70 -10.71 30.64
C ALA A 298 12.59 -10.50 29.11
N PHE A 299 11.38 -10.44 28.58
CA PHE A 299 11.12 -10.30 27.14
C PHE A 299 11.74 -9.01 26.56
N TYR A 300 11.65 -7.91 27.30
CA TYR A 300 12.23 -6.62 26.90
C TYR A 300 13.76 -6.61 26.80
N GLN A 301 14.44 -7.59 27.39
CA GLN A 301 15.90 -7.72 27.38
C GLN A 301 16.40 -8.61 26.23
N TYR A 302 15.49 -9.23 25.46
CA TYR A 302 15.88 -9.97 24.27
C TYR A 302 16.37 -9.04 23.18
N LYS A 303 17.33 -9.53 22.38
CA LYS A 303 17.78 -8.82 21.20
C LYS A 303 16.68 -8.82 20.15
N ILE A 304 16.60 -7.73 19.40
CA ILE A 304 15.61 -7.56 18.33
C ILE A 304 15.73 -8.68 17.29
N GLU A 305 16.95 -9.03 16.89
CA GLU A 305 17.20 -10.12 15.93
C GLU A 305 16.63 -11.47 16.40
N ASP A 306 16.78 -11.81 17.68
CA ASP A 306 16.28 -13.07 18.23
C ASP A 306 14.75 -13.09 18.27
N VAL A 307 14.13 -11.97 18.65
CA VAL A 307 12.66 -11.82 18.64
C VAL A 307 12.13 -11.89 17.22
N PHE A 308 12.73 -11.16 16.28
CA PHE A 308 12.28 -11.13 14.88
C PHE A 308 12.40 -12.50 14.22
N LYS A 309 13.46 -13.25 14.52
CA LYS A 309 13.62 -14.62 14.03
C LYS A 309 12.56 -15.56 14.61
N LYS A 310 12.25 -15.43 15.91
CA LYS A 310 11.27 -16.29 16.58
C LYS A 310 9.85 -16.03 16.09
N GLU A 311 9.49 -14.76 15.92
CA GLU A 311 8.15 -14.32 15.52
C GLU A 311 8.03 -14.18 13.99
N GLU A 312 9.02 -14.68 13.23
CA GLU A 312 9.07 -14.68 11.77
C GLU A 312 8.79 -13.31 11.13
N VAL A 313 9.31 -12.25 11.76
CA VAL A 313 9.09 -10.87 11.33
C VAL A 313 9.93 -10.60 10.09
N ARG A 314 9.27 -10.33 8.94
CA ARG A 314 9.94 -9.76 7.77
C ARG A 314 10.44 -8.35 8.13
N PHE A 315 11.70 -8.06 7.85
CA PHE A 315 12.29 -6.74 8.04
C PHE A 315 13.29 -6.44 6.91
N LEU A 316 13.58 -5.16 6.73
CA LEU A 316 14.54 -4.66 5.75
C LEU A 316 15.72 -4.02 6.47
N THR A 317 16.88 -4.02 5.81
CA THR A 317 18.10 -3.41 6.36
C THR A 317 18.51 -2.18 5.57
N ARG A 318 18.87 -1.11 6.28
CA ARG A 318 19.56 0.07 5.73
C ARG A 318 21.01 0.16 6.21
#